data_AF-A0A8X6NVD3-F1
#
_entry.id   AF-A0A8X6NVD3-F1
#
_cell.length_a   1.000
_cell.length_b   1.000
_cell.length_c   1.000
_cell.angle_alpha   90.00
_cell.angle_beta   90.00
_cell.angle_gamma   90.00
#
_symmetry.space_group_name_H-M   'P 1'
#
loop_
_entity.id
_entity.type
_entity.pdbx_description
1 polymer ?
#
loop_
_entity_poly.entity_id
_entity_poly.type
_entity_poly.pdbx_seq_one_letter_code
_entity_poly.pdbx_strand_id
1 'polypeptide(L)'
;SPLKSYSLTQKEKLEQDEKFLEDVILHSSFDFMNEHLNKHMIELNKMPRDIILNNSDIPSGIRNLFLHDSRTTKDDAPWITYVRKGVVGDWRNYFSPSQNTRLEKKFKERTAGTDLQDLWKDYM
;
A
#
# COMPACT_ATOMS: atom_id res chain seq x y z
N SER A 1 -35.46 25.64 18.29
CA SER A 1 -34.06 25.87 17.88
C SER A 1 -33.18 25.86 19.12
N PRO A 2 -32.01 25.18 19.12
CA PRO A 2 -30.94 25.41 18.15
C PRO A 2 -30.50 24.17 17.36
N LEU A 3 -29.78 24.49 16.28
CA LEU A 3 -29.23 23.63 15.23
C LEU A 3 -28.38 22.49 15.78
N LYS A 4 -28.71 21.24 15.39
CA LYS A 4 -27.74 20.15 15.44
C LYS A 4 -26.68 20.44 14.38
N SER A 5 -25.47 20.78 14.81
CA SER A 5 -24.31 20.84 13.92
C SER A 5 -24.03 19.42 13.42
N TYR A 6 -24.44 19.10 12.20
CA TYR A 6 -24.10 17.84 11.58
C TYR A 6 -22.59 17.83 11.30
N SER A 7 -21.87 16.84 11.84
CA SER A 7 -20.49 16.60 11.45
C SER A 7 -20.48 16.21 9.97
N LEU A 8 -19.70 16.93 9.16
CA LEU A 8 -19.51 16.61 7.75
C LEU A 8 -19.11 15.14 7.57
N THR A 9 -19.71 14.48 6.58
CA THR A 9 -19.24 13.17 6.10
C THR A 9 -17.83 13.31 5.51
N GLN A 10 -17.09 12.20 5.39
CA GLN A 10 -15.72 12.24 4.85
C GLN A 10 -15.67 12.84 3.44
N LYS A 11 -16.68 12.53 2.61
CA LYS A 11 -16.84 13.12 1.28
C LYS A 11 -17.00 14.65 1.38
N GLU A 12 -17.93 15.11 2.20
CA GLU A 12 -18.19 16.55 2.34
C GLU A 12 -16.98 17.31 2.89
N LYS A 13 -16.17 16.69 3.76
CA LYS A 13 -14.90 17.27 4.23
C LYS A 13 -13.90 17.45 3.09
N LEU A 14 -13.71 16.42 2.27
CA LEU A 14 -12.81 16.48 1.12
C LEU A 14 -13.26 17.51 0.08
N GLU A 15 -14.57 17.71 -0.09
CA GLU A 15 -15.12 18.67 -1.05
C GLU A 15 -15.09 20.12 -0.55
N GLN A 16 -15.13 20.35 0.77
CA GLN A 16 -15.25 21.69 1.36
C GLN A 16 -13.92 22.25 1.91
N ASP A 17 -12.97 21.38 2.24
CA ASP A 17 -11.67 21.74 2.79
C ASP A 17 -10.56 21.32 1.82
N GLU A 18 -10.16 22.26 0.98
CA GLU A 18 -9.12 22.07 -0.04
C GLU A 18 -7.79 21.63 0.60
N LYS A 19 -7.41 22.22 1.73
CA LYS A 19 -6.20 21.84 2.45
C LYS A 19 -6.29 20.40 2.95
N PHE A 20 -7.44 19.98 3.47
CA PHE A 20 -7.63 18.61 3.89
C PHE A 20 -7.49 17.62 2.72
N LEU A 21 -8.01 17.96 1.54
CA LEU A 21 -7.82 17.14 0.34
C LEU A 21 -6.34 17.10 -0.08
N GLU A 22 -5.65 18.23 -0.10
CA GLU A 22 -4.22 18.32 -0.40
C GLU A 22 -3.38 17.50 0.57
N ASP A 23 -3.66 17.59 1.87
CA ASP A 23 -3.00 16.79 2.91
C ASP A 23 -3.24 15.29 2.65
N VAL A 24 -4.47 14.87 2.31
CA VAL A 24 -4.75 13.47 1.98
C VAL A 24 -3.95 13.02 0.74
N ILE A 25 -3.91 13.84 -0.32
CA ILE A 25 -3.13 13.54 -1.54
C ILE A 25 -1.64 13.41 -1.21
N LEU A 26 -1.09 14.35 -0.44
CA LEU A 26 0.32 14.35 -0.04
C LEU A 26 0.67 13.10 0.77
N HIS A 27 -0.07 12.82 1.84
CA HIS A 27 0.26 11.74 2.78
C HIS A 27 -0.06 10.34 2.21
N SER A 28 -0.89 10.25 1.16
CA SER A 28 -1.14 9.01 0.40
C SER A 28 -0.27 8.88 -0.86
N SER A 29 0.56 9.87 -1.17
CA SER A 29 1.47 9.81 -2.31
C SER A 29 2.52 8.72 -2.14
N PHE A 30 3.01 8.20 -3.28
CA PHE A 30 4.07 7.21 -3.26
C PHE A 30 5.33 7.74 -2.57
N ASP A 31 5.73 8.97 -2.89
CA ASP A 31 6.97 9.57 -2.36
C ASP A 31 6.93 9.68 -0.83
N PHE A 32 5.82 10.19 -0.28
CA PHE A 32 5.63 10.30 1.15
C PHE A 32 5.65 8.91 1.83
N MET A 33 4.89 7.95 1.30
CA MET A 33 4.88 6.60 1.86
C MET A 33 6.25 5.92 1.77
N ASN A 34 6.98 6.10 0.67
CA ASN A 34 8.31 5.55 0.48
C ASN A 34 9.31 6.10 1.49
N GLU A 35 9.23 7.40 1.77
CA GLU A 35 10.08 8.07 2.74
C GLU A 35 9.76 7.67 4.19
N HIS A 36 8.48 7.49 4.54
CA HIS A 36 8.05 7.39 5.94
C HIS A 36 7.64 5.97 6.37
N LEU A 37 6.84 5.25 5.56
CA LEU A 37 6.21 4.01 6.01
C LEU A 37 7.23 2.91 6.33
N ASN A 38 8.24 2.75 5.48
CA ASN A 38 9.30 1.76 5.71
C ASN A 38 10.02 2.00 7.04
N LYS A 39 10.31 3.26 7.37
CA LYS A 39 10.98 3.65 8.63
C LYS A 39 10.11 3.31 9.83
N HIS A 40 8.84 3.72 9.81
CA HIS A 40 7.89 3.42 10.89
C HIS A 40 7.70 1.92 11.11
N MET A 41 7.65 1.12 10.04
CA MET A 41 7.51 -0.34 10.18
C MET A 41 8.76 -1.00 10.77
N ILE A 42 9.96 -0.51 10.43
CA ILE A 42 11.21 -0.96 11.05
C ILE A 42 11.23 -0.59 12.54
N GLU A 43 10.81 0.62 12.90
CA GLU A 43 10.71 1.06 14.29
C GLU A 43 9.71 0.21 15.08
N LEU A 44 8.52 -0.01 14.53
CA LEU A 44 7.50 -0.87 15.14
C LEU A 44 8.01 -2.29 15.36
N ASN A 45 8.75 -2.88 14.41
CA ASN A 45 9.31 -4.22 14.56
C ASN A 45 10.39 -4.30 15.67
N LYS A 46 11.09 -3.19 15.93
CA LYS A 46 12.06 -3.08 17.03
C LYS A 46 11.40 -2.91 18.41
N MET A 47 10.13 -2.52 18.47
CA MET A 47 9.43 -2.28 19.73
C MET A 47 9.06 -3.61 20.44
N PRO A 48 9.04 -3.63 21.78
CA PRO A 48 8.51 -4.76 22.54
C PRO A 48 7.02 -5.00 22.24
N ARG A 49 6.61 -6.27 22.18
CA ARG A 49 5.23 -6.66 21.80
C ARG A 49 4.18 -6.09 22.75
N ASP A 50 4.47 -6.04 24.04
CA ASP A 50 3.60 -5.48 25.08
C ASP A 50 3.37 -3.98 24.90
N ILE A 51 4.38 -3.24 24.45
CA ILE A 51 4.24 -1.82 24.10
C ILE A 51 3.33 -1.66 22.89
N ILE A 52 3.50 -2.48 21.85
CA ILE A 52 2.68 -2.42 20.64
C ILE A 52 1.20 -2.71 20.96
N LEU A 53 0.95 -3.67 21.86
CA LEU A 53 -0.40 -4.09 22.20
C LEU A 53 -1.18 -3.07 23.02
N ASN A 54 -0.50 -2.38 23.92
CA ASN A 54 -1.11 -1.46 24.86
C ASN A 54 -1.10 0.00 24.37
N ASN A 55 -0.43 0.29 23.25
CA ASN A 55 -0.39 1.64 22.69
C ASN A 55 -1.68 1.93 21.90
N SER A 56 -2.45 2.92 22.37
CA SER A 56 -3.69 3.39 21.74
C SER A 56 -3.48 4.07 20.39
N ASP A 57 -2.30 4.65 20.16
CA ASP A 57 -1.97 5.38 18.94
C ASP A 57 -1.69 4.45 17.76
N ILE A 58 -1.41 3.17 18.05
CA ILE A 58 -1.24 2.15 17.02
C ILE A 58 -2.63 1.67 16.58
N PRO A 59 -2.97 1.69 15.28
CA PRO A 59 -4.25 1.19 14.82
C PRO A 59 -4.43 -0.31 15.11
N SER A 60 -5.66 -0.73 15.41
CA SER A 60 -5.97 -2.15 15.72
C SER A 60 -5.54 -3.12 14.62
N GLY A 61 -5.63 -2.71 13.35
CA GLY A 61 -5.16 -3.50 12.21
C GLY A 61 -3.65 -3.79 12.28
N ILE A 62 -2.85 -2.80 12.68
CA ILE A 62 -1.39 -2.96 12.86
C ILE A 62 -1.10 -3.84 14.07
N ARG A 63 -1.78 -3.62 15.21
CA ARG A 63 -1.65 -4.50 16.39
C ARG A 63 -1.91 -5.97 16.03
N ASN A 64 -2.99 -6.22 15.28
CA ASN A 64 -3.35 -7.57 14.84
C ASN A 64 -2.34 -8.18 13.87
N LEU A 65 -1.74 -7.38 12.97
CA LEU A 65 -0.69 -7.87 12.07
C LEU A 65 0.53 -8.39 12.85
N PHE A 66 0.98 -7.65 13.86
CA PHE A 66 2.11 -8.04 14.72
C PHE A 66 1.79 -9.18 15.68
N LEU A 67 0.52 -9.36 16.08
CA LEU A 67 0.09 -10.50 16.90
C LEU A 67 0.18 -11.84 16.17
N HIS A 68 -0.05 -11.84 14.86
CA HIS A 68 -0.08 -13.07 14.05
C HIS A 68 1.25 -13.32 13.31
N ASP A 69 2.21 -12.40 13.38
CA ASP A 69 3.54 -12.63 12.83
C ASP A 69 4.41 -13.43 13.81
N SER A 70 4.17 -14.74 13.85
CA SER A 70 5.06 -15.73 14.48
C SER A 70 6.14 -16.23 13.51
N ARG A 71 6.22 -15.68 12.30
CA ARG A 71 7.01 -16.25 11.19
C ARG A 71 8.34 -15.54 10.92
N THR A 72 8.58 -14.39 11.53
CA THR A 72 9.88 -13.71 11.48
C THR A 72 10.58 -13.90 12.83
N THR A 73 11.67 -14.66 12.85
CA THR A 73 12.64 -14.50 13.94
C THR A 73 13.20 -13.08 13.83
N LYS A 74 13.55 -12.45 14.97
CA LYS A 74 14.04 -11.06 15.02
C LYS A 74 15.28 -10.82 14.12
N ASP A 75 15.92 -11.89 13.67
CA ASP A 75 17.17 -11.87 12.93
C ASP A 75 16.98 -11.95 11.39
N ASP A 76 15.78 -12.28 10.89
CA ASP A 76 15.53 -12.52 9.45
C ASP A 76 14.92 -11.32 8.69
N ALA A 77 14.72 -10.17 9.34
CA ALA A 77 13.90 -9.08 8.78
C ALA A 77 14.59 -7.74 8.44
N PRO A 78 15.91 -7.59 8.22
CA PRO A 78 16.48 -6.28 7.87
C PRO A 78 16.17 -5.81 6.43
N TRP A 79 15.54 -6.64 5.59
CA TRP A 79 15.28 -6.33 4.17
C TRP A 79 13.81 -6.16 3.78
N ILE A 80 12.85 -6.33 4.71
CA ILE A 80 11.42 -6.20 4.36
C ILE A 80 11.10 -4.71 4.16
N THR A 81 10.95 -4.33 2.89
CA THR A 81 10.55 -3.00 2.46
C THR A 81 9.09 -3.06 2.01
N TYR A 82 8.20 -2.32 2.69
CA TYR A 82 6.77 -2.26 2.38
C TYR A 82 6.50 -1.41 1.12
N VAL A 83 7.27 -0.34 0.94
CA VAL A 83 7.19 0.56 -0.23
C VAL A 83 8.49 0.44 -1.03
N ARG A 84 8.44 -0.21 -2.20
CA ARG A 84 9.65 -0.64 -2.95
C ARG A 84 10.14 0.36 -4.01
N LYS A 85 9.55 0.34 -5.22
CA LYS A 85 9.95 1.21 -6.35
C LYS A 85 8.84 2.12 -6.86
N GLY A 86 7.58 1.70 -6.76
CA GLY A 86 6.44 2.54 -7.17
C GLY A 86 6.29 2.77 -8.67
N VAL A 87 7.03 2.05 -9.52
CA VAL A 87 7.03 2.28 -10.98
C VAL A 87 6.27 1.19 -11.73
N VAL A 88 5.53 1.61 -12.75
CA VAL A 88 4.80 0.70 -13.66
C VAL A 88 5.78 0.11 -14.66
N GLY A 89 5.63 -1.19 -14.97
CA GLY A 89 6.45 -1.87 -15.99
C GLY A 89 7.81 -2.39 -15.52
N ASP A 90 8.18 -2.23 -14.24
CA ASP A 90 9.47 -2.70 -13.70
C ASP A 90 9.74 -4.19 -13.94
N TRP A 91 8.69 -4.99 -14.10
CA TRP A 91 8.77 -6.41 -14.38
C TRP A 91 9.58 -6.72 -15.65
N ARG A 92 9.59 -5.81 -16.64
CA ARG A 92 10.36 -5.97 -17.89
C ARG A 92 11.87 -6.02 -17.64
N ASN A 93 12.36 -5.45 -16.54
CA ASN A 93 13.76 -5.52 -16.15
C ASN A 93 14.18 -6.90 -15.59
N TYR A 94 13.23 -7.76 -15.25
CA TYR A 94 13.48 -9.03 -14.58
C TYR A 94 13.17 -10.25 -15.46
N PHE A 95 12.34 -10.08 -16.49
CA PHE A 95 11.95 -11.16 -17.38
C PHE A 95 12.95 -11.29 -18.52
N SER A 96 13.42 -12.52 -18.76
CA SER A 96 14.12 -12.83 -20.00
C SER A 96 13.15 -12.74 -21.19
N PRO A 97 13.64 -12.58 -22.43
CA PRO A 97 12.77 -12.51 -23.61
C PRO A 97 11.83 -13.72 -23.73
N SER A 98 12.30 -14.93 -23.42
CA SER A 98 11.48 -16.14 -23.48
C SER A 98 10.40 -16.20 -22.39
N GLN A 99 10.70 -15.71 -21.19
CA GLN A 99 9.73 -15.58 -20.11
C GLN A 99 8.65 -14.56 -20.47
N ASN A 100 9.04 -13.45 -21.08
CA ASN A 100 8.09 -12.41 -21.51
C ASN A 100 7.11 -12.95 -22.56
N THR A 101 7.62 -13.56 -23.64
CA THR A 101 6.78 -14.17 -24.68
C THR A 101 5.82 -15.21 -24.09
N ARG A 102 6.28 -16.01 -23.12
CA ARG A 102 5.43 -17.00 -22.45
C ARG A 102 4.33 -16.34 -21.60
N LEU A 103 4.65 -15.25 -20.91
CA LEU A 103 3.69 -14.47 -20.12
C LEU A 103 2.63 -13.85 -21.01
N GLU A 104 3.02 -13.15 -22.07
CA GLU A 104 2.10 -12.51 -23.02
C GLU A 104 1.16 -13.53 -23.67
N LYS A 105 1.68 -14.69 -24.10
CA LYS A 105 0.85 -15.77 -24.64
C LYS A 105 -0.18 -16.24 -23.61
N LYS A 106 0.24 -16.46 -22.36
CA LYS A 106 -0.68 -16.90 -21.30
C LYS A 106 -1.71 -15.85 -20.94
N PHE A 107 -1.34 -14.58 -20.94
CA PHE A 107 -2.27 -13.48 -20.74
C PHE A 107 -3.35 -13.49 -21.82
N LYS A 108 -2.96 -13.43 -23.11
CA LYS A 108 -3.90 -13.45 -24.25
C LYS A 108 -4.83 -14.67 -24.22
N GLU A 109 -4.31 -15.86 -23.93
CA GLU A 109 -5.11 -17.08 -23.81
C GLU A 109 -6.14 -17.00 -22.67
N ARG A 110 -5.77 -16.41 -21.51
CA ARG A 110 -6.61 -16.37 -20.31
C ARG A 110 -7.63 -15.24 -20.33
N THR A 111 -7.37 -14.18 -21.07
CA THR A 111 -8.23 -13.01 -21.20
C THR A 111 -8.95 -12.96 -22.56
N ALA A 112 -8.91 -14.03 -23.34
CA ALA A 112 -9.62 -14.13 -24.60
C ALA A 112 -11.14 -13.97 -24.38
N GLY A 113 -11.79 -13.13 -25.20
CA GLY A 113 -13.21 -12.81 -25.06
C GLY A 113 -13.54 -11.79 -23.97
N THR A 114 -12.53 -11.10 -23.42
CA THR A 114 -12.71 -9.99 -22.48
C THR A 114 -11.97 -8.75 -22.98
N ASP A 115 -12.40 -7.56 -22.54
CA ASP A 115 -11.77 -6.28 -22.87
C ASP A 115 -10.49 -6.01 -22.04
N LEU A 116 -10.07 -6.97 -21.21
CA LEU A 116 -8.89 -6.85 -20.37
C LEU A 116 -7.61 -6.62 -21.19
N GLN A 117 -7.56 -7.12 -22.42
CA GLN A 117 -6.40 -6.91 -23.30
C GLN A 117 -6.23 -5.43 -23.68
N ASP A 118 -7.32 -4.69 -23.81
CA ASP A 118 -7.29 -3.28 -24.20
C ASP A 118 -6.85 -2.38 -23.06
N LEU A 119 -7.10 -2.78 -21.80
CA LEU A 119 -6.71 -2.02 -20.61
C LEU A 119 -5.19 -1.97 -20.42
N TRP A 120 -4.45 -3.01 -20.81
CA TRP A 120 -3.00 -3.12 -20.60
C TRP A 120 -2.19 -3.20 -21.90
N LYS A 121 -2.77 -2.79 -23.03
CA LYS A 121 -2.10 -2.85 -24.35
C LYS A 121 -0.75 -2.12 -24.40
N ASP A 122 -0.58 -1.05 -23.62
CA ASP A 122 0.68 -0.28 -23.57
C ASP A 122 1.73 -0.95 -22.66
N TYR A 123 1.31 -1.93 -21.87
CA TYR A 123 2.13 -2.62 -20.87
C TYR A 123 2.37 -4.08 -21.16
N MET A 124 1.70 -4.68 -22.16
CA MET A 124 1.96 -6.04 -22.64
C MET A 124 2.65 -5.95 -23.99
#